data_AF-A0A7X9AJJ7-F1
#
_entry.id   AF-A0A7X9AJJ7-F1
#
_cell.length_a   1.000
_cell.length_b   1.000
_cell.length_c   1.000
_cell.angle_alpha   90.00
_cell.angle_beta   90.00
_cell.angle_gamma   90.00
#
_symmetry.space_group_name_H-M   'P 1'
#
loop_
_entity.id
_entity.type
_entity.pdbx_description
1 polymer ?
#
loop_
_entity_poly.entity_id
_entity_poly.type
_entity_poly.pdbx_seq_one_letter_code
_entity_poly.pdbx_strand_id
1 'polypeptide(L)'
;MNKYMGFFELKALNVPSVPWDTFTSDTVLDKELLWTIRVATAAGNDLNLPRAVGVDSEEAQARGMELLREYGEKGIVIYYPYFIAEKSGVLDINSQRLVIEAVDKDLWNLVTYGRKDVTVIVPADGGTQMTGDGRFLTPDEISELMRYGAVIRGRFRGEISGGTSVLAEWSYAYNTDIRRKPVGQRYLVFYELRGLSVL
;
A
#
# COMPACT_ATOMS: atom_id res chain seq x y z
N MET A 1 9.40 -8.79 8.01
CA MET A 1 9.39 -7.31 7.98
C MET A 1 8.07 -6.81 8.55
N ASN A 2 8.09 -5.91 9.54
CA ASN A 2 6.87 -5.34 10.14
C ASN A 2 6.38 -4.09 9.39
N LYS A 3 5.19 -3.59 9.72
CA LYS A 3 4.57 -2.42 9.08
C LYS A 3 5.44 -1.16 9.14
N TYR A 4 6.14 -0.95 10.26
CA TYR A 4 7.05 0.17 10.45
C TYR A 4 8.15 0.17 9.39
N MET A 5 8.87 -0.95 9.27
CA MET A 5 9.90 -1.12 8.26
C MET A 5 9.34 -1.00 6.84
N GLY A 6 8.14 -1.52 6.59
CA GLY A 6 7.48 -1.45 5.28
C GLY A 6 7.32 -0.03 4.73
N PHE A 7 6.96 0.95 5.58
CA PHE A 7 6.85 2.36 5.15
C PHE A 7 8.18 2.96 4.72
N PHE A 8 9.25 2.67 5.47
CA PHE A 8 10.59 3.15 5.13
C PHE A 8 11.15 2.47 3.89
N GLU A 9 10.95 1.16 3.74
CA GLU A 9 11.38 0.42 2.56
C GLU A 9 10.68 0.92 1.29
N LEU A 10 9.38 1.18 1.34
CA LEU A 10 8.66 1.80 0.20
C LEU A 10 9.27 3.15 -0.19
N LYS A 11 9.58 4.00 0.78
CA LYS A 11 10.22 5.32 0.55
C LYS A 11 11.64 5.16 -0.01
N ALA A 12 12.39 4.14 0.41
CA ALA A 12 13.76 3.88 -0.04
C ALA A 12 13.85 3.21 -1.43
N LEU A 13 12.84 2.41 -1.79
CA LEU A 13 12.75 1.68 -3.06
C LEU A 13 12.54 2.57 -4.29
N ASN A 14 12.18 3.84 -4.08
CA ASN A 14 11.81 4.78 -5.14
C ASN A 14 10.70 4.22 -6.07
N VAL A 15 9.79 3.44 -5.50
CA VAL A 15 8.53 3.05 -6.15
C VAL A 15 7.49 4.14 -5.87
N PRO A 16 6.43 4.29 -6.70
CA PRO A 16 5.33 5.19 -6.42
C PRO A 16 4.67 4.80 -5.11
N SER A 17 5.04 5.41 -4.00
CA SER A 17 4.50 5.10 -2.68
C SER A 17 3.69 6.25 -2.14
N VAL A 18 2.83 6.00 -1.16
CA VAL A 18 2.13 7.09 -0.47
C VAL A 18 3.14 8.14 -0.02
N PRO A 19 2.90 9.43 -0.32
CA PRO A 19 3.83 10.51 0.02
C PRO A 19 3.65 10.86 1.50
N TRP A 20 4.05 9.92 2.37
CA TRP A 20 3.88 10.05 3.79
C TRP A 20 5.02 10.85 4.42
N ASP A 21 4.65 11.63 5.44
CA ASP A 21 5.55 12.29 6.35
C ASP A 21 5.17 11.99 7.81
N THR A 22 6.12 12.22 8.71
CA THR A 22 5.92 12.02 10.15
C THR A 22 5.02 13.13 10.69
N PHE A 23 3.94 12.75 11.38
CA PHE A 23 3.06 13.67 12.08
C PHE A 23 3.73 14.18 13.36
N THR A 24 3.68 15.49 13.57
CA THR A 24 4.24 16.21 14.72
C THR A 24 3.21 17.21 15.26
N SER A 25 3.47 17.82 16.41
CA SER A 25 2.62 18.90 16.94
C SER A 25 2.49 20.10 16.01
N ASP A 26 3.48 20.30 15.13
CA ASP A 26 3.56 21.44 14.22
C ASP A 26 3.05 21.10 12.81
N THR A 27 2.50 19.89 12.63
CA THR A 27 1.95 19.47 11.33
C THR A 27 0.75 20.33 10.96
N VAL A 28 0.76 20.84 9.72
CA VAL A 28 -0.32 21.62 9.12
C VAL A 28 -0.88 20.85 7.92
N LEU A 29 -2.18 20.61 7.95
CA LEU A 29 -2.89 19.85 6.92
C LEU A 29 -3.70 20.77 6.02
N ASP A 30 -3.63 20.53 4.71
CA ASP A 30 -4.45 21.23 3.70
C ASP A 30 -5.94 20.97 3.97
N LYS A 31 -6.72 22.05 4.06
CA LYS A 31 -8.16 22.00 4.34
C LYS A 31 -9.00 21.57 3.14
N GLU A 32 -8.42 21.56 1.95
CA GLU A 32 -9.11 21.16 0.72
C GLU A 32 -9.05 19.66 0.45
N LEU A 33 -8.20 18.94 1.21
CA LEU A 33 -7.98 17.50 1.06
C LEU A 33 -8.56 16.72 2.25
N LEU A 34 -8.92 15.47 1.98
CA LEU A 34 -9.07 14.46 3.02
C LEU A 34 -7.72 13.84 3.35
N TRP A 35 -7.57 13.34 4.58
CA TRP A 35 -6.30 12.87 5.13
C TRP A 35 -6.38 11.47 5.68
N THR A 36 -5.23 10.82 5.71
CA THR A 36 -5.00 9.54 6.37
C THR A 36 -3.93 9.71 7.44
N ILE A 37 -4.23 9.27 8.66
CA ILE A 37 -3.29 9.18 9.79
C ILE A 37 -3.12 7.71 10.16
N ARG A 38 -1.87 7.23 10.21
CA ARG A 38 -1.56 5.84 10.56
C ARG A 38 -0.46 5.77 11.61
N VAL A 39 -0.55 4.75 12.46
CA VAL A 39 0.51 4.38 13.39
C VAL A 39 1.26 3.17 12.87
N ALA A 40 2.58 3.15 13.10
CA ALA A 40 3.38 1.94 13.04
C ALA A 40 4.31 1.89 14.27
N THR A 41 4.31 0.77 14.99
CA THR A 41 5.17 0.55 16.17
C THR A 41 6.51 -0.06 15.76
N ALA A 42 7.59 0.35 16.41
CA ALA A 42 8.93 -0.16 16.10
C ALA A 42 9.12 -1.63 16.53
N ALA A 43 8.41 -2.05 17.58
CA ALA A 43 8.41 -3.41 18.11
C ALA A 43 7.01 -3.79 18.64
N GLY A 44 6.79 -5.10 18.83
CA GLY A 44 5.52 -5.65 19.33
C GLY A 44 4.50 -5.93 18.21
N ASN A 45 3.25 -6.19 18.63
CA ASN A 45 2.16 -6.49 17.69
C ASN A 45 1.75 -5.22 16.93
N ASP A 46 1.82 -5.24 15.60
CA ASP A 46 1.47 -4.14 14.71
C ASP A 46 0.10 -4.34 14.02
N LEU A 47 -0.64 -5.38 14.45
CA LEU A 47 -1.98 -5.68 13.97
C LEU A 47 -3.01 -4.73 14.59
N ASN A 48 -3.96 -4.27 13.77
CA ASN A 48 -5.11 -3.45 14.18
C ASN A 48 -4.77 -2.15 14.92
N LEU A 49 -3.59 -1.57 14.65
CA LEU A 49 -3.25 -0.24 15.17
C LEU A 49 -4.27 0.82 14.73
N PRO A 50 -4.63 1.76 15.62
CA PRO A 50 -5.61 2.79 15.33
C PRO A 50 -5.17 3.65 14.12
N ARG A 51 -6.17 4.10 13.37
CA ARG A 51 -6.01 4.89 12.15
C ARG A 51 -7.18 5.85 11.97
N ALA A 52 -6.94 6.96 11.29
CA ALA A 52 -7.97 7.82 10.72
C ALA A 52 -7.80 7.80 9.20
N VAL A 53 -8.86 7.60 8.44
CA VAL A 53 -8.77 7.40 6.98
C VAL A 53 -9.89 8.16 6.29
N GLY A 54 -9.55 9.07 5.38
CA GLY A 54 -10.51 9.84 4.61
C GLY A 54 -11.32 10.82 5.48
N VAL A 55 -10.63 11.48 6.41
CA VAL A 55 -11.18 12.48 7.33
C VAL A 55 -10.70 13.88 6.95
N ASP A 56 -11.41 14.92 7.35
CA ASP A 56 -10.97 16.29 7.06
C ASP A 56 -9.73 16.69 7.90
N SER A 57 -9.18 17.88 7.62
CA SER A 57 -7.97 18.37 8.29
C SER A 57 -8.14 18.56 9.80
N GLU A 58 -9.34 18.92 10.27
CA GLU A 58 -9.58 19.19 11.71
C GLU A 58 -9.62 17.88 12.49
N GLU A 59 -10.38 16.90 11.98
CA GLU A 59 -10.42 15.57 12.56
C GLU A 59 -9.05 14.88 12.47
N ALA A 60 -8.37 14.99 11.33
CA ALA A 60 -7.02 14.44 11.17
C ALA A 60 -6.03 15.02 12.18
N GLN A 61 -6.08 16.34 12.44
CA GLN A 61 -5.23 16.98 13.43
C GLN A 61 -5.52 16.45 14.83
N ALA A 62 -6.80 16.38 15.22
CA ALA A 62 -7.21 15.90 16.53
C ALA A 62 -6.78 14.45 16.76
N ARG A 63 -7.04 13.57 15.78
CA ARG A 63 -6.64 12.16 15.82
C ARG A 63 -5.12 12.00 15.79
N GLY A 64 -4.40 12.79 14.99
CA GLY A 64 -2.95 12.80 14.95
C GLY A 64 -2.31 13.13 16.30
N MET A 65 -2.83 14.16 16.99
CA MET A 65 -2.35 14.54 18.33
C MET A 65 -2.64 13.49 19.41
N GLU A 66 -3.79 12.80 19.33
CA GLU A 66 -4.10 11.66 20.20
C GLU A 66 -3.11 10.52 19.99
N LEU A 67 -2.91 10.12 18.73
CA LEU A 67 -2.00 9.03 18.37
C LEU A 67 -0.55 9.37 18.70
N LEU A 68 -0.13 10.62 18.50
CA LEU A 68 1.23 11.07 18.83
C LEU A 68 1.51 10.95 20.33
N ARG A 69 0.54 11.29 21.19
CA ARG A 69 0.68 11.13 22.65
C ARG A 69 0.78 9.67 23.07
N GLU A 70 0.03 8.77 22.42
CA GLU A 70 -0.02 7.36 22.82
C GLU A 70 1.16 6.53 22.26
N TYR A 71 1.60 6.85 21.03
CA TYR A 71 2.52 6.04 20.23
C TYR A 71 3.82 6.74 19.84
N GLY A 72 3.96 8.05 20.06
CA GLY A 72 5.14 8.82 19.61
C GLY A 72 6.48 8.31 20.15
N GLU A 73 6.50 7.71 21.34
CA GLU A 73 7.71 7.09 21.92
C GLU A 73 7.87 5.60 21.55
N LYS A 74 6.86 4.97 20.96
CA LYS A 74 6.83 3.52 20.64
C LYS A 74 7.02 3.23 19.15
N GLY A 75 7.00 4.25 18.31
CA GLY A 75 7.01 4.11 16.87
C GLY A 75 6.85 5.45 16.17
N ILE A 76 6.12 5.45 15.05
CA ILE A 76 5.82 6.65 14.27
C ILE A 76 4.32 6.83 14.10
N VAL A 77 3.91 8.09 14.05
CA VAL A 77 2.63 8.50 13.51
C VAL A 77 2.94 9.17 12.18
N ILE A 78 2.28 8.72 11.11
CA ILE A 78 2.47 9.26 9.78
C ILE A 78 1.15 9.80 9.25
N TYR A 79 1.26 10.76 8.33
CA TYR A 79 0.14 11.30 7.60
C TYR A 79 0.42 11.38 6.10
N TYR A 80 -0.64 11.29 5.30
CA TYR A 80 -0.62 11.53 3.85
C TYR A 80 -2.04 11.82 3.34
N PRO A 81 -2.18 12.47 2.16
CA PRO A 81 -3.49 12.70 1.56
C PRO A 81 -4.26 11.40 1.35
N TYR A 82 -5.54 11.40 1.68
CA TYR A 82 -6.43 10.28 1.40
C TYR A 82 -6.69 10.16 -0.10
N PHE A 83 -6.64 8.92 -0.58
CA PHE A 83 -6.92 8.58 -1.96
C PHE A 83 -8.08 7.61 -2.06
N ILE A 84 -8.82 7.70 -3.16
CA ILE A 84 -9.83 6.72 -3.53
C ILE A 84 -9.29 5.84 -4.65
N ALA A 85 -9.46 4.53 -4.50
CA ALA A 85 -8.99 3.56 -5.48
C ALA A 85 -10.01 3.37 -6.61
N GLU A 86 -9.48 3.33 -7.84
CA GLU A 86 -10.18 2.82 -9.03
C GLU A 86 -10.02 1.30 -9.11
N LYS A 87 -8.78 0.83 -8.92
CA LYS A 87 -8.42 -0.58 -8.83
C LYS A 87 -7.41 -0.73 -7.71
N SER A 88 -7.50 -1.81 -6.95
CA SER A 88 -6.49 -2.17 -5.96
C SER A 88 -6.04 -3.59 -6.14
N GLY A 89 -4.93 -3.95 -5.50
CA GLY A 89 -4.46 -5.31 -5.55
C GLY A 89 -3.28 -5.59 -4.66
N VAL A 90 -2.77 -6.81 -4.81
CA VAL A 90 -1.54 -7.26 -4.18
C VAL A 90 -0.58 -7.80 -5.23
N LEU A 91 0.71 -7.57 -5.00
CA LEU A 91 1.79 -8.31 -5.65
C LEU A 91 2.33 -9.32 -4.63
N ASP A 92 2.26 -10.62 -4.94
CA ASP A 92 3.03 -11.66 -4.24
C ASP A 92 4.28 -11.99 -5.06
N ILE A 93 5.43 -11.70 -4.47
CA ILE A 93 6.73 -11.68 -5.14
C ILE A 93 7.63 -12.70 -4.47
N ASN A 94 7.97 -13.77 -5.18
CA ASN A 94 8.97 -14.74 -4.72
C ASN A 94 9.92 -15.17 -5.86
N SER A 95 10.74 -16.17 -5.58
CA SER A 95 11.78 -16.66 -6.51
C SER A 95 11.18 -17.42 -7.69
N GLN A 96 9.99 -18.00 -7.53
CA GLN A 96 9.36 -18.86 -8.53
C GLN A 96 8.40 -18.09 -9.45
N ARG A 97 7.77 -17.03 -8.94
CA ARG A 97 6.75 -16.28 -9.68
C ARG A 97 6.50 -14.89 -9.12
N LEU A 98 5.85 -14.07 -9.95
CA LEU A 98 5.07 -12.92 -9.52
C LEU A 98 3.59 -13.28 -9.65
N VAL A 99 2.79 -13.01 -8.63
CA VAL A 99 1.33 -13.05 -8.71
C VAL A 99 0.80 -11.64 -8.54
N ILE A 100 -0.02 -11.20 -9.49
CA ILE A 100 -0.76 -9.94 -9.44
C ILE A 100 -2.22 -10.29 -9.22
N GLU A 101 -2.78 -9.92 -8.09
CA GLU A 101 -4.22 -10.00 -7.86
C GLU A 101 -4.79 -8.60 -7.86
N ALA A 102 -5.93 -8.40 -8.51
CA ALA A 102 -6.58 -7.10 -8.57
C ALA A 102 -8.09 -7.20 -8.34
N VAL A 103 -8.65 -6.12 -7.79
CA VAL A 103 -10.05 -5.96 -7.42
C VAL A 103 -10.53 -4.55 -7.75
N ASP A 104 -11.81 -4.43 -8.08
CA ASP A 104 -12.49 -3.13 -8.25
C ASP A 104 -12.43 -2.33 -6.95
N LYS A 105 -12.03 -1.06 -7.08
CA LYS A 105 -11.95 -0.07 -6.00
C LYS A 105 -11.03 -0.50 -4.86
N ASP A 106 -11.49 -0.39 -3.61
CA ASP A 106 -10.67 -0.53 -2.42
C ASP A 106 -10.21 -1.97 -2.22
N LEU A 107 -8.96 -2.14 -1.77
CA LEU A 107 -8.39 -3.45 -1.43
C LEU A 107 -9.19 -4.20 -0.37
N TRP A 108 -10.00 -3.49 0.43
CA TRP A 108 -10.96 -4.10 1.36
C TRP A 108 -11.84 -5.16 0.69
N ASN A 109 -12.18 -4.97 -0.58
CA ASN A 109 -12.98 -5.91 -1.36
C ASN A 109 -12.30 -7.27 -1.52
N LEU A 110 -10.96 -7.27 -1.63
CA LEU A 110 -10.14 -8.47 -1.67
C LEU A 110 -10.05 -9.13 -0.30
N VAL A 111 -9.61 -8.38 0.72
CA VAL A 111 -9.27 -8.96 2.03
C VAL A 111 -10.47 -9.37 2.87
N THR A 112 -11.64 -8.74 2.67
CA THR A 112 -12.84 -9.00 3.48
C THR A 112 -13.84 -9.90 2.76
N TYR A 113 -14.04 -9.70 1.46
CA TYR A 113 -15.04 -10.45 0.70
C TYR A 113 -14.43 -11.56 -0.16
N GLY A 114 -13.09 -11.70 -0.15
CA GLY A 114 -12.38 -12.67 -0.99
C GLY A 114 -12.58 -12.43 -2.48
N ARG A 115 -13.01 -11.23 -2.90
CA ARG A 115 -13.28 -10.90 -4.30
C ARG A 115 -11.99 -10.62 -5.03
N LYS A 116 -11.77 -11.35 -6.12
CA LYS A 116 -10.69 -11.15 -7.08
C LYS A 116 -11.33 -10.99 -8.45
N ASP A 117 -11.15 -9.84 -9.07
CA ASP A 117 -11.64 -9.62 -10.44
C ASP A 117 -10.69 -10.27 -11.44
N VAL A 118 -9.39 -10.21 -11.19
CA VAL A 118 -8.37 -10.91 -11.99
C VAL A 118 -7.18 -11.36 -11.15
N THR A 119 -6.60 -12.49 -11.53
CA THR A 119 -5.29 -12.96 -11.07
C THR A 119 -4.39 -13.21 -12.28
N VAL A 120 -3.21 -12.61 -12.28
CA VAL A 120 -2.17 -12.81 -13.28
C VAL A 120 -0.97 -13.46 -12.61
N ILE A 121 -0.55 -14.62 -13.10
CA ILE A 121 0.63 -15.35 -12.62
C ILE A 121 1.69 -15.29 -13.70
N VAL A 122 2.86 -14.79 -13.32
CA VAL A 122 4.06 -14.72 -14.17
C VAL A 122 5.16 -15.59 -13.54
N PRO A 123 5.29 -16.85 -13.97
CA PRO A 123 6.37 -17.74 -13.55
C PRO A 123 7.75 -17.22 -13.97
N ALA A 124 8.78 -17.61 -13.23
CA ALA A 124 10.17 -17.23 -13.50
C ALA A 124 10.74 -17.90 -14.77
N ASP A 125 10.24 -19.08 -15.12
CA ASP A 125 10.58 -19.83 -16.34
C ASP A 125 9.81 -19.36 -17.58
N GLY A 126 8.91 -18.39 -17.42
CA GLY A 126 8.16 -17.76 -18.49
C GLY A 126 6.72 -18.27 -18.61
N GLY A 127 6.00 -17.70 -19.58
CA GLY A 127 4.54 -17.85 -19.70
C GLY A 127 3.79 -16.88 -18.78
N THR A 128 2.55 -16.57 -19.14
CA THR A 128 1.66 -15.77 -18.29
C THR A 128 0.33 -16.46 -18.24
N GLN A 129 -0.16 -16.70 -17.03
CA GLN A 129 -1.45 -17.33 -16.80
C GLN A 129 -2.38 -16.29 -16.20
N MET A 130 -3.62 -16.26 -16.66
CA MET A 130 -4.60 -15.29 -16.22
C MET A 130 -5.94 -15.99 -15.94
N THR A 131 -6.52 -15.70 -14.79
CA THR A 131 -7.84 -16.17 -14.37
C THR A 131 -8.70 -14.99 -13.93
N GLY A 132 -10.01 -15.06 -14.17
CA GLY A 132 -10.94 -13.94 -13.95
C GLY A 132 -11.19 -13.11 -15.21
N ASP A 133 -11.53 -11.83 -15.04
CA ASP A 133 -11.74 -10.91 -16.16
C ASP A 133 -10.39 -10.43 -16.72
N GLY A 134 -9.95 -11.04 -17.82
CA GLY A 134 -8.68 -10.71 -18.48
C GLY A 134 -8.61 -9.31 -19.09
N ARG A 135 -9.69 -8.52 -19.03
CA ARG A 135 -9.71 -7.11 -19.45
C ARG A 135 -9.70 -6.14 -18.26
N PHE A 136 -9.74 -6.65 -17.03
CA PHE A 136 -9.76 -5.82 -15.83
C PHE A 136 -8.49 -4.96 -15.71
N LEU A 137 -7.33 -5.56 -15.98
CA LEU A 137 -6.07 -4.84 -16.15
C LEU A 137 -5.71 -4.74 -17.63
N THR A 138 -5.28 -3.55 -18.04
CA THR A 138 -4.71 -3.32 -19.37
C THR A 138 -3.30 -3.91 -19.46
N PRO A 139 -2.78 -4.19 -20.68
CA PRO A 139 -1.41 -4.66 -20.86
C PRO A 139 -0.35 -3.73 -20.27
N ASP A 140 -0.59 -2.41 -20.33
CA ASP A 140 0.32 -1.40 -19.77
C ASP A 140 0.31 -1.43 -18.23
N GLU A 141 -0.86 -1.58 -17.61
CA GLU A 141 -0.97 -1.72 -16.15
C GLU A 141 -0.29 -2.99 -15.64
N ILE A 142 -0.42 -4.11 -16.36
CA ILE A 142 0.28 -5.36 -16.05
C ILE A 142 1.79 -5.16 -16.15
N SER A 143 2.25 -4.55 -17.25
CA SER A 143 3.68 -4.30 -17.49
C SER A 143 4.28 -3.36 -16.44
N GLU A 144 3.53 -2.34 -16.02
CA GLU A 144 3.92 -1.42 -14.95
C GLU A 144 4.05 -2.14 -13.59
N LEU A 145 3.06 -2.95 -13.22
CA LEU A 145 3.10 -3.73 -11.98
C LEU A 145 4.23 -4.77 -11.99
N MET A 146 4.49 -5.42 -13.14
CA MET A 146 5.63 -6.33 -13.31
C MET A 146 6.97 -5.63 -13.11
N ARG A 147 7.13 -4.41 -13.66
CA ARG A 147 8.33 -3.60 -13.50
C ARG A 147 8.60 -3.28 -12.03
N TYR A 148 7.58 -2.85 -11.29
CA TYR A 148 7.73 -2.58 -9.86
C TYR A 148 7.93 -3.86 -9.03
N GLY A 149 7.27 -4.96 -9.41
CA GLY A 149 7.53 -6.28 -8.82
C GLY A 149 8.99 -6.71 -8.97
N ALA A 150 9.63 -6.43 -10.11
CA ALA A 150 11.04 -6.71 -10.34
C ALA A 150 11.97 -5.83 -9.48
N VAL A 151 11.64 -4.54 -9.30
CA VAL A 151 12.36 -3.62 -8.40
C VAL A 151 12.33 -4.14 -6.95
N ILE A 152 11.14 -4.48 -6.46
CA ILE A 152 10.96 -5.03 -5.10
C ILE A 152 11.71 -6.36 -4.97
N ARG A 153 11.60 -7.26 -5.95
CA ARG A 153 12.35 -8.53 -5.96
C ARG A 153 13.86 -8.33 -5.85
N GLY A 154 14.40 -7.34 -6.57
CA GLY A 154 15.82 -7.00 -6.53
C GLY A 154 16.28 -6.55 -5.14
N ARG A 155 15.47 -5.71 -4.46
CA ARG A 155 15.76 -5.22 -3.11
C ARG A 155 15.78 -6.35 -2.07
N PHE A 156 14.84 -7.28 -2.14
CA PHE A 156 14.67 -8.37 -1.17
C PHE A 156 15.21 -9.71 -1.67
N ARG A 157 16.22 -9.69 -2.54
CA ARG A 157 16.76 -10.90 -3.17
C ARG A 157 17.24 -11.92 -2.14
N GLY A 158 17.85 -11.47 -1.05
CA GLY A 158 18.37 -12.33 0.02
C GLY A 158 17.24 -13.10 0.73
N GLU A 159 16.20 -12.37 1.14
CA GLU A 159 15.02 -12.93 1.79
C GLU A 159 14.27 -13.89 0.85
N ILE A 160 14.05 -13.49 -0.40
CA ILE A 160 13.32 -14.28 -1.40
C ILE A 160 14.08 -15.57 -1.74
N SER A 161 15.41 -15.50 -1.77
CA SER A 161 16.27 -16.68 -2.00
C SER A 161 16.19 -17.67 -0.83
N GLY A 162 15.84 -17.21 0.37
CA GLY A 162 15.50 -18.02 1.54
C GLY A 162 14.12 -18.68 1.49
N GLY A 163 13.37 -18.56 0.37
CA GLY A 163 12.04 -19.16 0.20
C GLY A 163 10.88 -18.29 0.70
N THR A 164 11.14 -17.03 1.07
CA THR A 164 10.10 -16.10 1.52
C THR A 164 9.41 -15.39 0.34
N SER A 165 8.18 -14.97 0.57
CA SER A 165 7.43 -14.09 -0.34
C SER A 165 7.44 -12.66 0.21
N VAL A 166 7.48 -11.68 -0.68
CA VAL A 166 7.22 -10.27 -0.35
C VAL A 166 5.86 -9.88 -0.92
N LEU A 167 4.99 -9.37 -0.07
CA LEU A 167 3.70 -8.80 -0.45
C LEU A 167 3.79 -7.29 -0.55
N ALA A 168 3.28 -6.73 -1.64
CA ALA A 168 3.11 -5.29 -1.81
C ALA A 168 1.65 -4.97 -2.15
N GLU A 169 1.02 -4.09 -1.38
CA GLU A 169 -0.33 -3.59 -1.65
C GLU A 169 -0.26 -2.34 -2.51
N TRP A 170 -1.12 -2.29 -3.52
CA TRP A 170 -1.13 -1.22 -4.51
C TRP A 170 -2.54 -0.79 -4.90
N SER A 171 -2.67 0.46 -5.35
CA SER A 171 -3.88 0.99 -5.98
C SER A 171 -3.54 1.87 -7.17
N TYR A 172 -4.34 1.79 -8.23
CA TYR A 172 -4.54 2.92 -9.14
C TYR A 172 -5.58 3.82 -8.51
N ALA A 173 -5.20 5.05 -8.18
CA ALA A 173 -5.96 5.91 -7.31
C ALA A 173 -5.95 7.37 -7.75
N TYR A 174 -6.80 8.16 -7.09
CA TYR A 174 -6.88 9.60 -7.20
C TYR A 174 -6.82 10.21 -5.81
N ASN A 175 -6.26 11.41 -5.68
CA ASN A 175 -6.44 12.21 -4.48
C ASN A 175 -7.92 12.58 -4.33
N THR A 176 -8.31 12.98 -3.11
CA THR A 176 -9.72 13.20 -2.80
C THR A 176 -9.97 14.57 -2.19
N ASP A 177 -10.96 15.31 -2.72
CA ASP A 177 -11.45 16.54 -2.09
C ASP A 177 -12.27 16.25 -0.83
N ILE A 178 -12.58 17.29 -0.05
CA ILE A 178 -13.43 17.20 1.15
C ILE A 178 -14.84 16.63 0.91
N ARG A 179 -15.30 16.55 -0.34
CA ARG A 179 -16.60 15.97 -0.72
C ARG A 179 -16.47 14.53 -1.22
N ARG A 180 -15.32 13.88 -0.98
CA ARG A 180 -15.02 12.52 -1.43
C ARG A 180 -14.98 12.36 -2.94
N LYS A 181 -14.65 13.42 -3.69
CA LYS A 181 -14.53 13.36 -5.15
C LYS A 181 -13.07 13.24 -5.58
N PRO A 182 -12.78 12.43 -6.63
CA PRO A 182 -11.44 12.34 -7.17
C PRO A 182 -10.97 13.70 -7.70
N VAL A 183 -9.71 14.05 -7.39
CA VAL A 183 -9.04 15.25 -7.89
C VAL A 183 -7.69 14.90 -8.50
N GLY A 184 -7.32 15.61 -9.56
CA GLY A 184 -6.07 15.41 -10.28
C GLY A 184 -6.09 14.21 -11.24
N GLN A 185 -4.90 13.71 -11.57
CA GLN A 185 -4.73 12.57 -12.47
C GLN A 185 -4.65 11.26 -11.70
N ARG A 186 -5.03 10.18 -12.39
CA ARG A 186 -4.86 8.82 -11.89
C ARG A 186 -3.38 8.51 -11.71
N TYR A 187 -3.02 7.88 -10.59
CA TYR A 187 -1.66 7.45 -10.31
C TYR A 187 -1.63 6.05 -9.70
N LEU A 188 -0.52 5.34 -9.89
CA LEU A 188 -0.22 4.12 -9.13
C LEU A 188 0.38 4.50 -7.77
N VAL A 189 -0.03 3.81 -6.71
CA VAL A 189 0.52 3.99 -5.38
C VAL A 189 0.64 2.67 -4.63
N PHE A 190 1.81 2.43 -4.05
CA PHE A 190 2.09 1.38 -3.09
C PHE A 190 2.00 1.95 -1.67
N TYR A 191 1.28 1.28 -0.79
CA TYR A 191 1.00 1.82 0.56
C TYR A 191 1.21 0.81 1.68
N GLU A 192 1.57 -0.43 1.33
CA GLU A 192 1.96 -1.45 2.28
C GLU A 192 2.96 -2.42 1.65
N LEU A 193 3.94 -2.84 2.46
CA LEU A 193 4.94 -3.81 2.07
C LEU A 193 5.21 -4.72 3.27
N ARG A 194 5.11 -6.03 3.08
CA ARG A 194 5.27 -7.03 4.13
C ARG A 194 6.09 -8.21 3.63
N GLY A 195 6.94 -8.75 4.50
CA GLY A 195 7.59 -10.03 4.25
C GLY A 195 6.75 -11.16 4.84
N LEU A 196 6.46 -12.18 4.03
CA LEU A 196 5.85 -13.43 4.47
C LEU A 196 6.95 -14.45 4.72
N SER A 197 7.26 -14.69 6.00
CA SER A 197 8.03 -15.86 6.39
C SER A 197 7.14 -17.09 6.27
N VAL A 198 7.61 -18.13 5.59
CA VAL A 198 7.03 -19.47 5.77
C VAL A 198 7.43 -19.89 7.19
N LEU A 199 6.44 -20.09 8.07
CA LEU A 199 6.64 -20.72 9.37
C LEU A 199 6.98 -22.20 9.18
#